data_AF-A0A2N3QMA2-F1
#
_entry.id   AF-A0A2N3QMA2-F1
#
_cell.length_a   1.000
_cell.length_b   1.000
_cell.length_c   1.000
_cell.angle_alpha   90.00
_cell.angle_beta   90.00
_cell.angle_gamma   90.00
#
_symmetry.space_group_name_H-M   'P 1'
#
loop_
_entity.id
_entity.type
_entity.pdbx_description
1 polymer ?
#
loop_
_entity_poly.entity_id
_entity_poly.type
_entity_poly.pdbx_seq_one_letter_code
_entity_poly.pdbx_strand_id
1 'polypeptide(L)'
;MHGVSARSPGIDLGDGGTMEDDNKDGTQPQMSRLVFNALARYWEWTYEKGEPLPGADASRLFPRYWYSQGGRLPLRRWEELPEPEGTWRAWKSPGLLPEAWVDFQNARYRRLRHEEGVVIGTRLWVGEALQMWHRNQREGGSHLPADDQLLIRLAVGMRQNIAIRDALIVSSVSIDPIDQETLLRFAAEPSCPSNAVTMGRLLTEAFDEPKAVPRIGCLRASAKMLDRMIELVPVSYRSNIAACLAYLLWWGDDERTDIFARIALRLDPTCTLAGIVIDALGNGTKPQWCSL
;
A
#
# COMPACT_ATOMS: atom_id res chain seq x y z
N MET A 1 -44.25 -70.14 2.45
CA MET A 1 -45.18 -69.50 1.49
C MET A 1 -46.25 -68.73 2.27
N HIS A 2 -46.46 -67.46 1.92
CA HIS A 2 -47.63 -66.56 2.12
C HIS A 2 -48.51 -66.50 3.41
N GLY A 3 -48.92 -65.25 3.73
CA GLY A 3 -49.96 -64.84 4.71
C GLY A 3 -49.38 -64.03 5.89
N VAL A 4 -49.38 -62.69 6.01
CA VAL A 4 -50.35 -61.60 5.69
C VAL A 4 -51.63 -61.77 6.55
N SER A 5 -52.16 -60.84 7.36
CA SER A 5 -52.11 -59.35 7.47
C SER A 5 -52.31 -58.92 8.96
N ALA A 6 -52.29 -57.66 9.42
CA ALA A 6 -51.62 -56.38 9.06
C ALA A 6 -52.27 -55.23 9.89
N ARG A 7 -51.56 -54.12 10.19
CA ARG A 7 -52.13 -52.78 10.47
C ARG A 7 -51.08 -51.65 10.31
N SER A 8 -51.57 -50.45 10.01
CA SER A 8 -50.88 -49.37 9.27
C SER A 8 -50.21 -48.30 10.17
N PRO A 9 -49.39 -47.37 9.61
CA PRO A 9 -48.51 -46.49 10.38
C PRO A 9 -49.11 -45.11 10.70
N GLY A 10 -48.42 -44.37 11.57
CA GLY A 10 -48.61 -42.94 11.78
C GLY A 10 -47.28 -42.27 12.14
N ILE A 11 -46.85 -41.32 11.33
CA ILE A 11 -45.78 -40.35 11.62
C ILE A 11 -46.43 -38.98 11.42
N ASP A 12 -46.37 -38.11 12.44
CA ASP A 12 -46.30 -36.66 12.22
C ASP A 12 -45.66 -35.94 13.43
N LEU A 13 -45.37 -34.66 13.24
CA LEU A 13 -44.38 -33.83 13.92
C LEU A 13 -44.94 -33.02 15.12
N GLY A 14 -44.03 -32.46 15.93
CA GLY A 14 -44.31 -31.54 17.03
C GLY A 14 -43.21 -31.62 18.09
N ASP A 15 -42.08 -30.92 17.93
CA ASP A 15 -41.83 -29.51 18.26
C ASP A 15 -41.40 -29.30 19.73
N GLY A 16 -40.42 -28.43 19.94
CA GLY A 16 -39.63 -28.34 21.18
C GLY A 16 -38.18 -27.89 20.95
N GLY A 17 -37.95 -26.95 20.02
CA GLY A 17 -36.61 -26.42 19.75
C GLY A 17 -36.13 -25.48 20.86
N THR A 18 -35.12 -25.89 21.63
CA THR A 18 -34.30 -24.97 22.42
C THR A 18 -33.33 -24.23 21.50
N MET A 19 -33.63 -22.99 21.17
CA MET A 19 -32.64 -22.06 20.59
C MET A 19 -31.74 -21.54 21.70
N GLU A 20 -30.45 -21.91 21.70
CA GLU A 20 -29.43 -21.15 22.40
C GLU A 20 -28.08 -21.28 21.68
N ASP A 21 -27.40 -20.14 21.54
CA ASP A 21 -26.04 -19.91 21.07
C ASP A 21 -25.52 -20.62 19.80
N ASP A 22 -25.66 -19.92 18.67
CA ASP A 22 -24.69 -20.02 17.57
C ASP A 22 -24.60 -18.69 16.78
N ASN A 23 -24.06 -17.63 17.40
CA ASN A 23 -23.75 -16.37 16.70
C ASN A 23 -22.60 -15.54 17.32
N LYS A 24 -21.37 -16.07 17.27
CA LYS A 24 -20.13 -15.31 17.52
C LYS A 24 -18.95 -15.82 16.68
N ASP A 25 -18.97 -15.58 15.36
CA ASP A 25 -17.71 -15.57 14.56
C ASP A 25 -17.79 -14.96 13.13
N GLY A 26 -18.89 -14.28 12.75
CA GLY A 26 -19.15 -13.95 11.34
C GLY A 26 -18.45 -12.72 10.73
N THR A 27 -17.92 -11.81 11.56
CA THR A 27 -17.76 -10.39 11.13
C THR A 27 -16.31 -9.95 10.86
N GLN A 28 -15.30 -10.52 11.52
CA GLN A 28 -13.91 -10.06 11.40
C GLN A 28 -13.19 -10.37 10.07
N PRO A 29 -13.39 -11.53 9.39
CA PRO A 29 -12.66 -11.87 8.16
C PRO A 29 -12.96 -10.99 6.93
N GLN A 30 -13.87 -10.02 7.05
CA GLN A 30 -14.30 -9.18 5.92
C GLN A 30 -13.31 -8.05 5.63
N MET A 31 -12.68 -7.45 6.65
CA MET A 31 -11.84 -6.27 6.46
C MET A 31 -10.44 -6.58 5.91
N SER A 32 -9.77 -7.63 6.37
CA SER A 32 -8.53 -8.12 5.75
C SER A 32 -8.77 -8.52 4.29
N ARG A 33 -9.92 -9.16 3.99
CA ARG A 33 -10.37 -9.44 2.62
C ARG A 33 -10.74 -8.20 1.82
N LEU A 34 -11.34 -7.15 2.40
CA LEU A 34 -11.68 -5.92 1.69
C LEU A 34 -10.43 -5.11 1.34
N VAL A 35 -9.48 -4.98 2.28
CA VAL A 35 -8.14 -4.41 2.01
C VAL A 35 -7.44 -5.25 0.93
N PHE A 36 -7.33 -6.56 1.11
CA PHE A 36 -6.70 -7.46 0.14
C PHE A 36 -7.36 -7.37 -1.25
N ASN A 37 -8.69 -7.39 -1.34
CA ASN A 37 -9.40 -7.29 -2.61
C ASN A 37 -9.26 -5.91 -3.26
N ALA A 38 -9.23 -4.83 -2.47
CA ALA A 38 -8.98 -3.49 -2.99
C ALA A 38 -7.56 -3.36 -3.53
N LEU A 39 -6.57 -3.95 -2.87
CA LEU A 39 -5.18 -4.02 -3.32
C LEU A 39 -5.04 -4.91 -4.58
N ALA A 40 -5.59 -6.13 -4.54
CA ALA A 40 -5.52 -7.11 -5.62
C ALA A 40 -6.21 -6.63 -6.91
N ARG A 41 -7.29 -5.84 -6.82
CA ARG A 41 -7.92 -5.17 -7.98
C ARG A 41 -6.99 -4.21 -8.74
N TYR A 42 -5.94 -3.68 -8.10
CA TYR A 42 -4.89 -2.90 -8.80
C TYR A 42 -3.68 -3.76 -9.23
N TRP A 43 -3.65 -5.05 -8.85
CA TRP A 43 -2.59 -5.99 -9.20
C TRP A 43 -3.00 -6.89 -10.38
N GLU A 44 -4.30 -7.14 -10.59
CA GLU A 44 -4.85 -7.74 -11.81
C GLU A 44 -4.79 -6.76 -13.00
N TRP A 45 -3.66 -6.76 -13.72
CA TRP A 45 -3.58 -6.14 -15.05
C TRP A 45 -3.82 -7.20 -16.13
N THR A 46 -4.85 -6.99 -16.95
CA THR A 46 -5.08 -7.79 -18.15
C THR A 46 -3.86 -7.76 -19.07
N TYR A 47 -3.52 -8.93 -19.61
CA TYR A 47 -2.39 -9.11 -20.53
C TYR A 47 -2.79 -8.59 -21.93
N GLU A 48 -2.93 -7.28 -22.07
CA GLU A 48 -3.13 -6.67 -23.38
C GLU A 48 -1.84 -6.82 -24.20
N LYS A 49 -1.94 -7.57 -25.31
CA LYS A 49 -0.91 -7.62 -26.35
C LYS A 49 -0.71 -6.21 -26.88
N GLY A 50 0.36 -5.55 -26.45
CA GLY A 50 0.67 -4.20 -26.92
C GLY A 50 0.90 -4.18 -28.43
N GLU A 51 0.18 -3.32 -29.13
CA GLU A 51 0.60 -2.88 -30.45
C GLU A 51 1.86 -1.99 -30.32
N PRO A 52 2.78 -2.05 -31.30
CA PRO A 52 3.97 -1.21 -31.28
C PRO A 52 3.59 0.28 -31.37
N LEU A 53 4.20 1.11 -30.53
CA LEU A 53 4.02 2.57 -30.58
C LEU A 53 4.42 3.11 -31.97
N PRO A 54 3.68 4.09 -32.54
CA PRO A 54 4.03 4.69 -33.82
C PRO A 54 5.47 5.24 -33.80
N GLY A 55 6.33 4.71 -34.67
CA GLY A 55 7.76 5.05 -34.74
C GLY A 55 8.72 4.16 -33.94
N ALA A 56 8.23 3.13 -33.24
CA ALA A 56 9.09 2.11 -32.63
C ALA A 56 9.52 1.04 -33.65
N ASP A 57 10.80 0.67 -33.61
CA ASP A 57 11.38 -0.40 -34.42
C ASP A 57 10.77 -1.76 -34.05
N ALA A 58 10.04 -2.37 -34.98
CA ALA A 58 9.35 -3.65 -34.80
C ALA A 58 10.28 -4.86 -34.57
N SER A 59 11.60 -4.73 -34.81
CA SER A 59 12.59 -5.75 -34.43
C SER A 59 12.87 -5.76 -32.92
N ARG A 60 12.53 -4.67 -32.20
CA ARG A 60 12.61 -4.57 -30.73
C ARG A 60 11.27 -4.90 -30.09
N LEU A 61 10.87 -6.17 -30.20
CA LEU A 61 9.87 -6.73 -29.31
C LEU A 61 10.41 -6.64 -27.87
N PHE A 62 9.89 -5.71 -27.08
CA PHE A 62 10.17 -5.59 -25.64
C PHE A 62 9.09 -6.32 -24.84
N PRO A 63 9.24 -7.63 -24.51
CA PRO A 63 8.43 -8.23 -23.47
C PRO A 63 8.69 -7.49 -22.15
N ARG A 64 7.62 -6.99 -21.51
CA ARG A 64 7.64 -6.10 -20.32
C ARG A 64 8.40 -6.63 -19.08
N TYR A 65 8.98 -7.84 -19.13
CA TYR A 65 9.53 -8.59 -18.00
C TYR A 65 10.82 -9.38 -18.31
N TRP A 66 11.70 -8.92 -19.21
CA TRP A 66 12.89 -9.67 -19.65
C TRP A 66 14.24 -9.30 -19.00
N TYR A 67 14.24 -8.88 -17.72
CA TYR A 67 15.49 -8.65 -16.97
C TYR A 67 15.45 -9.20 -15.54
N SER A 68 15.29 -10.52 -15.40
CA SER A 68 15.44 -11.26 -14.12
C SER A 68 16.65 -12.23 -14.12
N GLN A 69 17.66 -11.98 -14.97
CA GLN A 69 18.83 -12.85 -15.12
C GLN A 69 20.15 -12.11 -14.87
N GLY A 70 20.69 -12.27 -13.66
CA GLY A 70 22.13 -12.42 -13.38
C GLY A 70 23.07 -11.19 -13.46
N GLY A 71 22.68 -10.07 -14.06
CA GLY A 71 23.57 -8.90 -14.23
C GLY A 71 23.30 -7.74 -13.25
N ARG A 72 24.36 -7.16 -12.67
CA ARG A 72 24.28 -5.78 -12.14
C ARG A 72 24.13 -4.83 -13.33
N LEU A 73 22.94 -4.23 -13.47
CA LEU A 73 22.66 -3.25 -14.52
C LEU A 73 23.51 -1.97 -14.32
N PRO A 74 23.95 -1.29 -15.40
CA PRO A 74 24.65 -0.03 -15.31
C PRO A 74 23.66 1.12 -15.02
N LEU A 75 23.22 1.19 -13.77
CA LEU A 75 22.34 2.26 -13.28
C LEU A 75 23.05 3.61 -13.42
N ARG A 76 22.45 4.55 -14.16
CA ARG A 76 22.84 5.96 -14.04
C ARG A 76 22.55 6.43 -12.62
N ARG A 77 23.45 7.23 -12.05
CA ARG A 77 23.22 7.82 -10.72
C ARG A 77 22.24 8.98 -10.80
N TRP A 78 21.65 9.36 -9.67
CA TRP A 78 20.68 10.45 -9.61
C TRP A 78 21.27 11.79 -10.09
N GLU A 79 22.56 12.00 -9.83
CA GLU A 79 23.34 13.19 -10.22
C GLU A 79 23.64 13.25 -11.73
N GLU A 80 23.45 12.15 -12.46
CA GLU A 80 23.68 12.04 -13.91
C GLU A 80 22.41 12.36 -14.73
N LEU A 81 21.30 12.68 -14.05
CA LEU A 81 20.06 13.17 -14.66
C LEU A 81 20.12 14.69 -14.81
N PRO A 82 19.62 15.27 -15.92
CA PRO A 82 19.74 16.70 -16.20
C PRO A 82 19.07 17.54 -15.10
N GLU A 83 19.80 18.55 -14.61
CA GLU A 83 19.24 19.55 -13.69
C GLU A 83 18.18 20.43 -14.38
N PRO A 84 17.11 20.83 -13.66
CA PRO A 84 16.11 21.75 -14.19
C PRO A 84 16.65 23.16 -14.41
N GLU A 85 16.35 23.73 -15.56
CA GLU A 85 16.49 25.17 -15.81
C GLU A 85 15.47 25.97 -14.97
N GLY A 86 15.91 27.06 -14.34
CA GLY A 86 15.09 27.97 -13.55
C GLY A 86 15.63 28.30 -12.16
N THR A 87 15.01 29.27 -11.49
CA THR A 87 15.47 29.85 -10.20
C THR A 87 15.13 29.00 -8.97
N TRP A 88 15.10 27.67 -9.11
CA TRP A 88 14.71 26.72 -8.05
C TRP A 88 15.80 26.51 -6.99
N ARG A 89 17.07 26.75 -7.33
CA ARG A 89 18.25 26.56 -6.45
C ARG A 89 18.26 27.41 -5.17
N ALA A 90 17.32 28.36 -5.02
CA ALA A 90 17.23 29.25 -3.86
C ALA A 90 16.47 28.69 -2.64
N TRP A 91 15.69 27.61 -2.79
CA TRP A 91 14.78 27.17 -1.74
C TRP A 91 15.43 26.24 -0.69
N LYS A 92 15.82 26.84 0.44
CA LYS A 92 16.18 26.17 1.71
C LYS A 92 15.21 26.52 2.85
N SER A 93 13.94 26.81 2.53
CA SER A 93 12.92 27.12 3.53
C SER A 93 12.10 25.87 3.87
N PRO A 94 11.84 25.58 5.16
CA PRO A 94 10.94 24.49 5.54
C PRO A 94 9.49 24.85 5.19
N GLY A 95 8.82 24.03 4.38
CA GLY A 95 7.39 24.20 4.10
C GLY A 95 6.93 23.59 2.77
N LEU A 96 5.72 23.97 2.35
CA LEU A 96 5.10 23.57 1.09
C LEU A 96 5.94 23.99 -0.12
N LEU A 97 6.22 23.03 -1.00
CA LEU A 97 6.97 23.24 -2.22
C LEU A 97 6.07 23.74 -3.36
N PRO A 98 6.61 24.54 -4.30
CA PRO A 98 5.86 25.00 -5.47
C PRO A 98 5.30 23.83 -6.28
N GLU A 99 4.05 23.94 -6.76
CA GLU A 99 3.40 22.86 -7.52
C GLU A 99 4.17 22.50 -8.80
N ALA A 100 4.67 23.51 -9.52
CA ALA A 100 5.54 23.32 -10.68
C ALA A 100 6.81 22.48 -10.38
N TRP A 101 7.35 22.54 -9.15
CA TRP A 101 8.50 21.73 -8.77
C TRP A 101 8.13 20.26 -8.56
N VAL A 102 7.01 20.00 -7.87
CA VAL A 102 6.54 18.63 -7.62
C VAL A 102 6.03 17.98 -8.92
N ASP A 103 5.37 18.76 -9.78
CA ASP A 103 4.98 18.32 -11.14
C ASP A 103 6.20 18.04 -12.04
N PHE A 104 7.28 18.81 -11.92
CA PHE A 104 8.54 18.50 -12.59
C PHE A 104 9.15 17.17 -12.10
N GLN A 105 9.14 16.90 -10.79
CA GLN A 105 9.56 15.59 -10.27
C GLN A 105 8.66 14.45 -10.77
N ASN A 106 7.35 14.68 -10.88
CA ASN A 106 6.40 13.74 -11.47
C ASN A 106 6.67 13.47 -12.96
N ALA A 107 7.00 14.51 -13.74
CA ALA A 107 7.44 14.35 -15.12
C ALA A 107 8.75 13.55 -15.23
N ARG A 108 9.72 13.80 -14.34
CA ARG A 108 10.96 13.00 -14.26
C ARG A 108 10.68 11.53 -13.95
N TYR A 109 9.81 11.23 -12.97
CA TYR A 109 9.47 9.84 -12.65
C TYR A 109 8.80 9.13 -13.83
N ARG A 110 7.85 9.79 -14.50
CA ARG A 110 7.20 9.27 -15.71
C ARG A 110 8.21 8.98 -16.82
N ARG A 111 9.11 9.92 -17.09
CA ARG A 111 10.19 9.77 -18.07
C ARG A 111 11.12 8.60 -17.72
N LEU A 112 11.54 8.49 -16.46
CA LEU A 112 12.43 7.42 -15.99
C LEU A 112 11.80 6.03 -16.17
N ARG A 113 10.50 5.86 -15.88
CA ARG A 113 9.76 4.61 -16.15
C ARG A 113 9.54 4.32 -17.65
N HIS A 114 9.57 5.35 -18.50
CA HIS A 114 9.48 5.20 -19.95
C HIS A 114 10.83 4.79 -20.55
N GLU A 115 11.93 5.39 -20.09
CA GLU A 115 13.29 5.13 -20.59
C GLU A 115 13.88 3.81 -20.07
N GLU A 116 13.74 3.53 -18.76
CA GLU A 116 14.31 2.34 -18.10
C GLU A 116 13.31 1.18 -17.96
N GLY A 117 12.04 1.40 -18.32
CA GLY A 117 10.93 0.49 -18.02
C GLY A 117 10.38 0.63 -16.59
N VAL A 118 9.17 0.12 -16.37
CA VAL A 118 8.38 0.38 -15.14
C VAL A 118 9.08 -0.10 -13.87
N VAL A 119 9.63 -1.32 -13.87
CA VAL A 119 10.29 -1.92 -12.70
C VAL A 119 11.57 -1.16 -12.37
N ILE A 120 12.53 -1.12 -13.30
CA ILE A 120 13.85 -0.51 -13.07
C ILE A 120 13.72 0.99 -12.78
N GLY A 121 12.90 1.71 -13.56
CA GLY A 121 12.63 3.13 -13.33
C GLY A 121 11.94 3.41 -11.98
N THR A 122 11.12 2.50 -11.47
CA THR A 122 10.59 2.60 -10.09
C THR A 122 11.69 2.33 -9.07
N ARG A 123 12.48 1.26 -9.22
CA ARG A 123 13.58 0.94 -8.28
C ARG A 123 14.60 2.08 -8.18
N LEU A 124 14.94 2.71 -9.30
CA LEU A 124 15.78 3.91 -9.37
C LEU A 124 15.14 5.11 -8.67
N TRP A 125 13.85 5.37 -8.91
CA TRP A 125 13.16 6.51 -8.33
C TRP A 125 13.05 6.44 -6.80
N VAL A 126 12.59 5.30 -6.26
CA VAL A 126 12.30 5.15 -4.83
C VAL A 126 13.42 4.52 -4.01
N GLY A 127 14.48 3.97 -4.60
CA GLY A 127 15.49 3.17 -3.90
C GLY A 127 16.09 3.84 -2.64
N GLU A 128 16.61 5.07 -2.79
CA GLU A 128 17.15 5.85 -1.66
C GLU A 128 16.07 6.28 -0.67
N ALA A 129 14.86 6.58 -1.17
CA ALA A 129 13.74 7.03 -0.34
C ALA A 129 13.15 5.89 0.50
N LEU A 130 13.08 4.67 -0.04
CA LEU A 130 12.74 3.46 0.70
C LEU A 130 13.87 3.01 1.61
N GLN A 131 15.14 3.26 1.26
CA GLN A 131 16.24 3.08 2.22
C GLN A 131 16.11 4.02 3.42
N MET A 132 15.78 5.30 3.20
CA MET A 132 15.49 6.24 4.28
C MET A 132 14.29 5.79 5.11
N TRP A 133 13.19 5.37 4.47
CA TRP A 133 12.01 4.83 5.16
C TRP A 133 12.37 3.61 6.01
N HIS A 134 13.02 2.60 5.43
CA HIS A 134 13.45 1.38 6.11
C HIS A 134 14.38 1.66 7.30
N ARG A 135 15.29 2.64 7.21
CA ARG A 135 16.10 3.08 8.36
C ARG A 135 15.26 3.63 9.53
N ASN A 136 14.08 4.19 9.25
CA ASN A 136 13.13 4.66 10.26
C ASN A 136 12.20 3.54 10.79
N GLN A 137 12.14 2.37 10.15
CA GLN A 137 11.39 1.18 10.61
C GLN A 137 12.14 0.31 11.64
N ARG A 138 13.20 0.85 12.24
CA ARG A 138 13.96 0.18 13.31
C ARG A 138 13.33 0.44 14.68
N GLU A 139 13.57 -0.47 15.62
CA GLU A 139 13.15 -0.30 17.00
C GLU A 139 13.68 1.03 17.59
N GLY A 140 12.82 1.78 18.29
CA GLY A 140 13.08 3.15 18.74
C GLY A 140 12.92 4.25 17.67
N GLY A 141 12.85 3.91 16.39
CA GLY A 141 12.86 4.85 15.27
C GLY A 141 14.26 5.44 15.00
N SER A 142 14.43 6.16 13.90
CA SER A 142 15.68 6.89 13.63
C SER A 142 15.61 8.31 14.17
N HIS A 143 16.65 8.74 14.90
CA HIS A 143 16.81 10.13 15.32
C HIS A 143 17.28 11.07 14.20
N LEU A 144 17.70 10.54 13.04
CA LEU A 144 18.05 11.35 11.88
C LEU A 144 16.77 11.93 11.26
N PRO A 145 16.74 13.23 10.90
CA PRO A 145 15.62 13.81 10.19
C PRO A 145 15.41 13.12 8.84
N ALA A 146 14.16 13.04 8.41
CA ALA A 146 13.84 12.63 7.05
C ALA A 146 14.29 13.73 6.07
N ASP A 147 14.85 13.32 4.94
CA ASP A 147 15.20 14.22 3.84
C ASP A 147 13.94 14.54 3.03
N ASP A 148 13.55 15.82 3.04
CA ASP A 148 12.40 16.32 2.30
C ASP A 148 12.46 15.96 0.80
N GLN A 149 13.65 15.94 0.17
CA GLN A 149 13.79 15.55 -1.23
C GLN A 149 13.43 14.09 -1.47
N LEU A 150 13.81 13.19 -0.54
CA LEU A 150 13.47 11.77 -0.62
C LEU A 150 11.99 11.54 -0.28
N LEU A 151 11.41 12.33 0.64
CA LEU A 151 9.96 12.30 0.91
C LEU A 151 9.13 12.71 -0.32
N ILE A 152 9.56 13.70 -1.11
CA ILE A 152 8.92 14.04 -2.40
C ILE A 152 8.94 12.83 -3.34
N ARG A 153 10.05 12.07 -3.42
CA ARG A 153 10.12 10.88 -4.30
C ARG A 153 9.07 9.84 -3.91
N LEU A 154 8.81 9.62 -2.62
CA LEU A 154 7.71 8.76 -2.16
C LEU A 154 6.34 9.34 -2.55
N ALA A 155 6.09 10.63 -2.30
CA ALA A 155 4.81 11.27 -2.61
C ALA A 155 4.46 11.26 -4.10
N VAL A 156 5.43 11.62 -4.95
CA VAL A 156 5.34 11.54 -6.42
C VAL A 156 5.18 10.08 -6.86
N GLY A 157 5.90 9.17 -6.22
CA GLY A 157 5.81 7.73 -6.42
C GLY A 157 4.38 7.21 -6.23
N MET A 158 3.82 7.43 -5.04
CA MET A 158 2.48 7.03 -4.63
C MET A 158 1.38 7.55 -5.58
N ARG A 159 1.56 8.73 -6.17
CA ARG A 159 0.60 9.27 -7.16
C ARG A 159 0.57 8.48 -8.48
N GLN A 160 1.69 7.88 -8.90
CA GLN A 160 1.79 7.18 -10.19
C GLN A 160 1.90 5.65 -10.06
N ASN A 161 2.03 5.12 -8.84
CA ASN A 161 2.07 3.69 -8.55
C ASN A 161 1.61 3.44 -7.09
N ILE A 162 0.42 2.88 -6.95
CA ILE A 162 -0.21 2.59 -5.66
C ILE A 162 0.60 1.58 -4.83
N ALA A 163 1.32 0.66 -5.46
CA ALA A 163 2.15 -0.33 -4.75
C ALA A 163 3.26 0.29 -3.89
N ILE A 164 3.69 1.52 -4.19
CA ILE A 164 4.62 2.26 -3.32
C ILE A 164 3.96 2.55 -1.97
N ARG A 165 2.70 3.03 -1.97
CA ARG A 165 1.91 3.26 -0.74
C ARG A 165 1.78 1.95 0.04
N ASP A 166 1.44 0.88 -0.66
CA ASP A 166 1.15 -0.41 -0.04
C ASP A 166 2.41 -1.01 0.59
N ALA A 167 3.57 -0.85 -0.05
CA ALA A 167 4.88 -1.18 0.54
C ALA A 167 5.19 -0.38 1.83
N LEU A 168 4.85 0.93 1.88
CA LEU A 168 4.99 1.74 3.10
C LEU A 168 4.07 1.24 4.23
N ILE A 169 2.82 0.90 3.90
CA ILE A 169 1.85 0.35 4.86
C ILE A 169 2.37 -0.98 5.43
N VAL A 170 2.63 -1.96 4.57
CA VAL A 170 3.06 -3.31 4.98
C VAL A 170 4.30 -3.24 5.88
N SER A 171 5.33 -2.46 5.53
CA SER A 171 6.53 -2.31 6.37
C SER A 171 6.31 -1.67 7.74
N SER A 172 5.26 -0.88 7.91
CA SER A 172 4.90 -0.24 9.18
C SER A 172 4.09 -1.16 10.08
N VAL A 173 3.22 -1.98 9.50
CA VAL A 173 2.26 -2.83 10.24
C VAL A 173 2.72 -4.28 10.43
N SER A 174 3.68 -4.76 9.65
CA SER A 174 4.23 -6.12 9.83
C SER A 174 4.85 -6.30 11.21
N ILE A 175 4.54 -7.44 11.82
CA ILE A 175 5.03 -7.91 13.11
C ILE A 175 6.57 -7.87 13.11
N ASP A 176 7.17 -8.60 12.18
CA ASP A 176 8.62 -8.62 11.96
C ASP A 176 9.09 -7.50 11.01
N PRO A 177 10.33 -6.98 11.18
CA PRO A 177 10.92 -6.03 10.25
C PRO A 177 11.13 -6.63 8.85
N ILE A 178 10.62 -5.95 7.83
CA ILE A 178 10.85 -6.31 6.41
C ILE A 178 12.19 -5.74 5.96
N ASP A 179 13.00 -6.55 5.28
CA ASP A 179 14.28 -6.08 4.74
C ASP A 179 14.11 -5.09 3.58
N GLN A 180 15.16 -4.29 3.34
CA GLN A 180 15.15 -3.22 2.33
C GLN A 180 14.89 -3.72 0.89
N GLU A 181 15.36 -4.91 0.52
CA GLU A 181 15.20 -5.43 -0.85
C GLU A 181 13.78 -5.97 -1.05
N THR A 182 13.23 -6.70 -0.08
CA THR A 182 11.81 -7.11 -0.10
C THR A 182 10.88 -5.90 -0.15
N LEU A 183 11.14 -4.86 0.64
CA LEU A 183 10.39 -3.59 0.59
C LEU A 183 10.45 -2.94 -0.81
N LEU A 184 11.63 -2.93 -1.44
CA LEU A 184 11.82 -2.36 -2.78
C LEU A 184 11.10 -3.18 -3.86
N ARG A 185 11.05 -4.51 -3.72
CA ARG A 185 10.28 -5.41 -4.60
C ARG A 185 8.78 -5.20 -4.49
N PHE A 186 8.24 -5.02 -3.29
CA PHE A 186 6.82 -4.68 -3.11
C PHE A 186 6.44 -3.39 -3.84
N ALA A 187 7.29 -2.36 -3.77
CA ALA A 187 7.06 -1.09 -4.45
C ALA A 187 7.19 -1.16 -5.99
N ALA A 188 8.16 -1.92 -6.52
CA ALA A 188 8.52 -1.90 -7.93
C ALA A 188 8.03 -3.09 -8.77
N GLU A 189 7.72 -4.22 -8.13
CA GLU A 189 7.39 -5.51 -8.75
C GLU A 189 6.06 -6.08 -8.19
N PRO A 190 4.96 -5.30 -8.09
CA PRO A 190 3.72 -5.74 -7.45
C PRO A 190 2.99 -6.85 -8.21
N SER A 191 3.11 -6.88 -9.54
CA SER A 191 2.54 -7.93 -10.40
C SER A 191 3.29 -9.26 -10.34
N CYS A 192 4.38 -9.36 -9.56
CA CYS A 192 5.04 -10.63 -9.31
C CYS A 192 4.20 -11.46 -8.32
N PRO A 193 3.69 -12.65 -8.68
CA PRO A 193 2.75 -13.39 -7.83
C PRO A 193 3.28 -13.71 -6.44
N SER A 194 4.58 -14.03 -6.30
CA SER A 194 5.20 -14.26 -4.99
C SER A 194 5.23 -13.02 -4.11
N ASN A 195 5.38 -11.82 -4.69
CA ASN A 195 5.35 -10.56 -3.95
C ASN A 195 3.92 -10.27 -3.47
N ALA A 196 2.93 -10.38 -4.35
CA ALA A 196 1.52 -10.19 -4.01
C ALA A 196 1.03 -11.16 -2.91
N VAL A 197 1.38 -12.45 -3.00
CA VAL A 197 1.08 -13.45 -1.97
C VAL A 197 1.77 -13.10 -0.64
N THR A 198 3.04 -12.68 -0.68
CA THR A 198 3.78 -12.31 0.54
C THR A 198 3.20 -11.05 1.20
N MET A 199 2.87 -10.01 0.43
CA MET A 199 2.20 -8.81 0.95
C MET A 199 0.83 -9.12 1.53
N GLY A 200 0.03 -9.96 0.85
CA GLY A 200 -1.27 -10.39 1.34
C GLY A 200 -1.18 -11.09 2.69
N ARG A 201 -0.28 -12.09 2.81
CA ARG A 201 -0.01 -12.79 4.07
C ARG A 201 0.40 -11.82 5.19
N LEU A 202 1.33 -10.92 4.93
CA LEU A 202 1.82 -9.95 5.93
C LEU A 202 0.74 -8.96 6.40
N LEU A 203 -0.23 -8.61 5.55
CA LEU A 203 -1.38 -7.77 5.94
C LEU A 203 -2.43 -8.54 6.73
N THR A 204 -2.69 -9.80 6.38
CA THR A 204 -3.54 -10.70 7.18
C THR A 204 -2.96 -10.88 8.57
N GLU A 205 -1.66 -11.24 8.68
CA GLU A 205 -0.96 -11.38 9.96
C GLU A 205 -1.00 -10.10 10.78
N ALA A 206 -0.76 -8.92 10.18
CA ALA A 206 -0.80 -7.64 10.89
C ALA A 206 -2.19 -7.22 11.42
N PHE A 207 -3.27 -7.87 10.96
CA PHE A 207 -4.65 -7.57 11.35
C PHE A 207 -5.24 -8.65 12.27
N ASP A 208 -5.08 -9.92 11.91
CA ASP A 208 -5.74 -11.06 12.56
C ASP A 208 -4.92 -11.65 13.74
N GLU A 209 -3.59 -11.45 13.81
CA GLU A 209 -2.79 -11.95 14.93
C GLU A 209 -2.89 -11.05 16.18
N PRO A 210 -3.29 -11.58 17.36
CA PRO A 210 -3.30 -10.78 18.59
C PRO A 210 -1.92 -10.23 18.95
N LYS A 211 -0.85 -10.94 18.56
CA LYS A 211 0.54 -10.53 18.82
C LYS A 211 1.06 -9.45 17.87
N ALA A 212 0.26 -8.99 16.89
CA ALA A 212 0.61 -7.88 16.00
C ALA A 212 0.54 -6.49 16.68
N VAL A 213 0.93 -6.42 17.96
CA VAL A 213 0.98 -5.17 18.74
C VAL A 213 1.91 -4.19 18.04
N PRO A 214 1.52 -2.91 17.85
CA PRO A 214 2.31 -1.96 17.10
C PRO A 214 3.73 -1.78 17.61
N ARG A 215 4.70 -1.84 16.69
CA ARG A 215 6.07 -1.38 16.92
C ARG A 215 6.04 0.16 17.04
N ILE A 216 5.63 0.69 18.20
CA ILE A 216 5.25 2.11 18.43
C ILE A 216 6.28 3.12 17.89
N GLY A 217 7.58 2.84 18.03
CA GLY A 217 8.64 3.70 17.46
C GLY A 217 8.59 3.78 15.93
N CYS A 218 8.37 2.64 15.27
CA CYS A 218 8.22 2.53 13.81
C CYS A 218 6.94 3.24 13.34
N LEU A 219 5.81 2.96 14.01
CA LEU A 219 4.52 3.57 13.70
C LEU A 219 4.56 5.11 13.78
N ARG A 220 5.13 5.65 14.87
CA ARG A 220 5.32 7.10 15.05
C ARG A 220 6.25 7.69 13.99
N ALA A 221 7.31 6.98 13.61
CA ALA A 221 8.21 7.43 12.55
C ALA A 221 7.53 7.47 11.18
N SER A 222 6.81 6.39 10.80
CA SER A 222 6.00 6.34 9.57
C SER A 222 4.95 7.46 9.52
N ALA A 223 4.19 7.64 10.61
CA ALA A 223 3.17 8.68 10.70
C ALA A 223 3.78 10.08 10.53
N LYS A 224 4.91 10.37 11.21
CA LYS A 224 5.63 11.66 11.08
C LYS A 224 6.18 11.90 9.67
N MET A 225 6.66 10.85 8.99
CA MET A 225 7.14 10.96 7.61
C MET A 225 6.00 11.24 6.62
N LEU A 226 4.84 10.60 6.80
CA LEU A 226 3.64 10.84 5.97
C LEU A 226 3.05 12.24 6.22
N ASP A 227 2.99 12.68 7.49
CA ASP A 227 2.55 14.02 7.86
C ASP A 227 3.48 15.09 7.24
N ARG A 228 4.80 14.90 7.33
CA ARG A 228 5.77 15.76 6.64
C ARG A 228 5.59 15.75 5.12
N MET A 229 5.30 14.60 4.51
CA MET A 229 4.97 14.54 3.08
C MET A 229 3.72 15.38 2.73
N ILE A 230 2.69 15.39 3.59
CA ILE A 230 1.49 16.23 3.41
C ILE A 230 1.86 17.72 3.46
N GLU A 231 2.73 18.15 4.38
CA GLU A 231 3.22 19.54 4.42
C GLU A 231 3.96 19.94 3.14
N LEU A 232 4.83 19.06 2.63
CA LEU A 232 5.73 19.33 1.51
C LEU A 232 5.04 19.45 0.15
N VAL A 233 3.99 18.68 -0.12
CA VAL A 233 3.44 18.56 -1.48
C VAL A 233 2.14 19.34 -1.70
N PRO A 234 1.85 19.78 -2.94
CA PRO A 234 0.57 20.39 -3.31
C PRO A 234 -0.63 19.50 -2.99
N VAL A 235 -1.79 20.14 -2.84
CA VAL A 235 -3.08 19.50 -2.55
C VAL A 235 -3.36 18.32 -3.51
N SER A 236 -3.00 18.46 -4.78
CA SER A 236 -3.22 17.45 -5.83
C SER A 236 -2.45 16.12 -5.63
N TYR A 237 -1.49 16.07 -4.70
CA TYR A 237 -0.73 14.86 -4.35
C TYR A 237 -1.14 14.23 -3.00
N ARG A 238 -1.96 14.92 -2.17
CA ARG A 238 -2.14 14.57 -0.75
C ARG A 238 -3.07 13.39 -0.47
N SER A 239 -4.03 13.07 -1.34
CA SER A 239 -5.08 12.05 -1.10
C SER A 239 -4.51 10.70 -0.61
N ASN A 240 -3.66 10.04 -1.40
CA ASN A 240 -3.10 8.73 -1.04
C ASN A 240 -2.15 8.79 0.18
N ILE A 241 -1.59 9.96 0.49
CA ILE A 241 -0.71 10.15 1.65
C ILE A 241 -1.55 10.27 2.92
N ALA A 242 -2.62 11.07 2.89
CA ALA A 242 -3.59 11.18 3.96
C ALA A 242 -4.32 9.85 4.23
N ALA A 243 -4.66 9.09 3.18
CA ALA A 243 -5.25 7.75 3.33
C ALA A 243 -4.27 6.74 3.96
N CYS A 244 -2.99 6.78 3.57
CA CYS A 244 -1.94 5.97 4.18
C CYS A 244 -1.76 6.32 5.67
N LEU A 245 -1.72 7.61 5.99
CA LEU A 245 -1.63 8.09 7.37
C LEU A 245 -2.85 7.67 8.19
N ALA A 246 -4.06 7.83 7.65
CA ALA A 246 -5.30 7.39 8.30
C ALA A 246 -5.29 5.89 8.60
N TYR A 247 -4.83 5.06 7.65
CA TYR A 247 -4.72 3.61 7.88
C TYR A 247 -3.72 3.25 8.98
N LEU A 248 -2.56 3.93 9.04
CA LEU A 248 -1.59 3.71 10.12
C LEU A 248 -2.11 4.20 11.49
N LEU A 249 -2.81 5.33 11.53
CA LEU A 249 -3.45 5.84 12.74
C LEU A 249 -4.55 4.89 13.23
N TRP A 250 -5.37 4.36 12.32
CA TRP A 250 -6.39 3.34 12.63
C TRP A 250 -5.75 2.07 13.22
N TRP A 251 -4.69 1.57 12.58
CA TRP A 251 -3.97 0.40 13.04
C TRP A 251 -3.26 0.61 14.39
N GLY A 252 -3.04 1.86 14.80
CA GLY A 252 -2.51 2.25 16.11
C GLY A 252 -3.54 2.68 17.15
N ASP A 253 -4.84 2.55 16.85
CA ASP A 253 -5.97 3.03 17.66
C ASP A 253 -5.92 4.54 18.02
N ASP A 254 -5.46 5.37 17.08
CA ASP A 254 -5.31 6.82 17.26
C ASP A 254 -6.58 7.60 16.85
N GLU A 255 -7.06 8.48 17.74
CA GLU A 255 -8.29 9.26 17.56
C GLU A 255 -8.32 10.13 16.29
N ARG A 256 -7.16 10.50 15.74
CA ARG A 256 -7.05 11.38 14.55
C ARG A 256 -7.35 10.65 13.24
N THR A 257 -7.60 9.35 13.28
CA THR A 257 -7.92 8.50 12.12
C THR A 257 -9.03 9.09 11.24
N ASP A 258 -10.17 9.44 11.84
CA ASP A 258 -11.35 9.94 11.12
C ASP A 258 -11.02 11.24 10.34
N ILE A 259 -10.24 12.13 10.96
CA ILE A 259 -9.82 13.40 10.37
C ILE A 259 -9.05 13.17 9.07
N PHE A 260 -8.03 12.31 9.09
CA PHE A 260 -7.21 12.05 7.90
C PHE A 260 -7.94 11.22 6.84
N ALA A 261 -8.82 10.30 7.23
CA ALA A 261 -9.65 9.54 6.30
C ALA A 261 -10.65 10.46 5.55
N ARG A 262 -11.31 11.38 6.28
CA ARG A 262 -12.20 12.39 5.67
C ARG A 262 -11.44 13.39 4.81
N ILE A 263 -10.22 13.81 5.20
CA ILE A 263 -9.36 14.65 4.35
C ILE A 263 -9.05 13.92 3.03
N ALA A 264 -8.68 12.64 3.06
CA ALA A 264 -8.40 11.88 1.85
C ALA A 264 -9.63 11.79 0.93
N LEU A 265 -10.81 11.46 1.45
CA LEU A 265 -12.06 11.43 0.68
C LEU A 265 -12.51 12.82 0.18
N ARG A 266 -12.21 13.89 0.91
CA ARG A 266 -12.50 15.27 0.50
C ARG A 266 -11.65 15.71 -0.68
N LEU A 267 -10.43 15.20 -0.78
CA LEU A 267 -9.46 15.44 -1.85
C LEU A 267 -9.73 14.53 -3.07
N ASP A 268 -10.13 13.30 -2.82
CA ASP A 268 -10.47 12.30 -3.83
C ASP A 268 -11.58 11.38 -3.30
N PRO A 269 -12.85 11.61 -3.69
CA PRO A 269 -13.97 10.77 -3.29
C PRO A 269 -13.86 9.31 -3.76
N THR A 270 -12.92 8.99 -4.64
CA THR A 270 -12.66 7.62 -5.13
C THR A 270 -11.51 6.91 -4.39
N CYS A 271 -10.93 7.53 -3.37
CA CYS A 271 -9.83 6.97 -2.58
C CYS A 271 -10.26 5.74 -1.77
N THR A 272 -10.10 4.56 -2.36
CA THR A 272 -10.54 3.25 -1.82
C THR A 272 -10.03 2.98 -0.41
N LEU A 273 -8.75 3.23 -0.13
CA LEU A 273 -8.16 3.03 1.21
C LEU A 273 -8.82 3.92 2.28
N ALA A 274 -9.17 5.17 1.94
CA ALA A 274 -9.83 6.07 2.88
C ALA A 274 -11.29 5.65 3.14
N GLY A 275 -11.99 5.17 2.10
CA GLY A 275 -13.32 4.56 2.27
C GLY A 275 -13.29 3.36 3.22
N ILE A 276 -12.33 2.44 3.01
CA ILE A 276 -12.13 1.27 3.87
C ILE A 276 -11.87 1.67 5.34
N VAL A 277 -11.08 2.72 5.59
CA VAL A 277 -10.85 3.21 6.97
C VAL A 277 -12.11 3.82 7.59
N ILE A 278 -12.93 4.55 6.82
CA ILE A 278 -14.23 5.06 7.30
C ILE A 278 -15.19 3.91 7.61
N ASP A 279 -15.25 2.89 6.76
CA ASP A 279 -16.08 1.70 6.98
C ASP A 279 -15.60 0.90 8.22
N ALA A 280 -14.29 0.82 8.44
CA ALA A 280 -13.73 0.20 9.64
C ALA A 280 -14.19 0.92 10.91
N LEU A 281 -14.05 2.26 10.94
CA LEU A 281 -14.49 3.10 12.07
C LEU A 281 -16.00 2.99 12.30
N GLY A 282 -16.82 3.08 11.24
CA GLY A 282 -18.27 3.01 11.33
C GLY A 282 -18.80 1.68 11.87
N ASN A 283 -18.10 0.58 11.56
CA ASN A 283 -18.41 -0.76 12.06
C ASN A 283 -17.69 -1.12 13.37
N GLY A 284 -16.95 -0.19 13.98
CA GLY A 284 -16.15 -0.44 15.20
C GLY A 284 -15.03 -1.49 15.01
N THR A 285 -14.62 -1.76 13.77
CA THR A 285 -13.59 -2.76 13.48
C THR A 285 -12.20 -2.23 13.83
N LYS A 286 -11.47 -3.00 14.64
CA LYS A 286 -10.09 -2.74 15.05
C LYS A 286 -9.20 -3.94 14.70
N PRO A 287 -7.87 -3.76 14.60
CA PRO A 287 -6.93 -4.88 14.58
C PRO A 287 -7.07 -5.75 15.83
N GLN A 288 -6.77 -7.05 15.73
CA GLN A 288 -7.02 -8.01 16.81
C GLN A 288 -6.17 -7.75 18.07
N TRP A 289 -5.02 -7.07 17.94
CA TRP A 289 -4.21 -6.66 19.09
C TRP A 289 -4.94 -5.68 20.02
N CYS A 290 -5.95 -4.93 19.54
CA CYS A 290 -6.75 -4.03 20.36
C CYS A 290 -7.73 -4.75 21.31
N SER A 291 -7.86 -6.08 21.18
CA SER A 291 -8.72 -6.93 22.01
C SER A 291 -7.98 -7.58 23.19
N LEU A 292 -6.72 -7.20 23.43
CA LEU A 292 -5.84 -7.70 24.51
C LEU A 292 -5.91 -6.88 25.80
#